data_AF-A0A6I2UJI5-F1
#
_entry.id   AF-A0A6I2UJI5-F1
#
_cell.length_a   1.000
_cell.length_b   1.000
_cell.length_c   1.000
_cell.angle_alpha   90.00
_cell.angle_beta   90.00
_cell.angle_gamma   90.00
#
_symmetry.space_group_name_H-M   'P 1'
#
loop_
_entity.id
_entity.type
_entity.pdbx_description
1 polymer ?
#
loop_
_entity_poly.entity_id
_entity_poly.type
_entity_poly.pdbx_seq_one_letter_code
_entity_poly.pdbx_strand_id
1 'polypeptide(L)'
;MANNELDNVTLRDLFDLDFLQEFQDTFAEIAGIAAITVDLEGNPVTRPTNFTDFCMNYNRGCTKGNERCMKCDREGGAQAAQTGRPAVYECHAGLMDFGVPIMLQGRQIGSILGGQAITSDIDEEKFRRYAEELGLNPDDYLTAAKKANRISKEKLQKTADAFYLFAKKLSDMGYERYRFQKLRGMSEDVNESVSQAMRAMEALDTSASNVDKNQRELSEEIRNVEEITGKIHGFTELIKNIAKQTRLLGLNASIEAARAGAAGAGFGVVAEEIGKLATSSSETVENIQQFMSAINESVEKTVIKSKNTSAIVEDQTKAIIDTTKSLGGVADVAHYLYDMTHNR
;
A
#
# COMPACT_ATOMS: atom_id res chain seq x y z
N MET A 1 9.63 8.64 -14.20
CA MET A 1 9.85 7.41 -13.42
C MET A 1 9.31 6.29 -14.28
N ALA A 2 10.21 5.58 -14.98
CA ALA A 2 9.84 4.56 -15.96
C ALA A 2 9.32 3.29 -15.26
N ASN A 3 8.55 2.52 -16.01
CA ASN A 3 7.56 1.54 -15.61
C ASN A 3 8.20 0.23 -15.11
N ASN A 4 8.85 0.27 -13.93
CA ASN A 4 9.54 -0.88 -13.30
C ASN A 4 8.60 -2.05 -12.94
N GLU A 5 7.28 -1.87 -13.08
CA GLU A 5 6.27 -2.89 -12.74
C GLU A 5 6.14 -3.99 -13.80
N LEU A 6 6.57 -3.73 -15.04
CA LEU A 6 6.42 -4.68 -16.15
C LEU A 6 7.62 -5.60 -16.33
N ASP A 7 8.74 -5.35 -15.65
CA ASP A 7 10.00 -6.05 -15.88
C ASP A 7 9.93 -7.54 -15.54
N ASN A 8 9.06 -7.90 -14.58
CA ASN A 8 8.88 -9.28 -14.13
C ASN A 8 7.68 -10.00 -14.79
N VAL A 9 6.92 -9.32 -15.65
CA VAL A 9 5.74 -9.93 -16.29
C VAL A 9 6.19 -10.89 -17.40
N THR A 10 5.80 -12.16 -17.31
CA THR A 10 6.14 -13.20 -18.27
C THR A 10 4.94 -13.59 -19.13
N LEU A 11 5.15 -14.42 -20.16
CA LEU A 11 4.05 -15.02 -20.93
C LEU A 11 3.04 -15.74 -20.02
N ARG A 12 3.50 -16.38 -18.95
CA ARG A 12 2.67 -17.18 -18.03
C ARG A 12 1.75 -16.32 -17.16
N ASP A 13 2.16 -15.09 -16.89
CA ASP A 13 1.36 -14.16 -16.08
C ASP A 13 0.20 -13.55 -16.89
N LEU A 14 0.33 -13.53 -18.22
CA LEU A 14 -0.61 -12.86 -19.11
C LEU A 14 -1.49 -13.82 -19.91
N PHE A 15 -0.98 -15.00 -20.24
CA PHE A 15 -1.64 -15.92 -21.17
C PHE A 15 -2.06 -17.21 -20.49
N ASP A 16 -3.25 -17.66 -20.88
CA ASP A 16 -3.63 -19.06 -20.73
C ASP A 16 -2.83 -19.88 -21.76
N LEU A 17 -1.90 -20.68 -21.26
CA LEU A 17 -1.00 -21.47 -22.10
C LEU A 17 -1.72 -22.60 -22.84
N ASP A 18 -2.84 -23.10 -22.30
CA ASP A 18 -3.61 -24.16 -22.94
C ASP A 18 -4.34 -23.59 -24.16
N PHE A 19 -4.95 -22.41 -24.02
CA PHE A 19 -5.54 -21.69 -25.15
C PHE A 19 -4.49 -21.32 -26.22
N LEU A 20 -3.30 -20.87 -25.79
CA LEU A 20 -2.22 -20.52 -26.71
C LEU A 20 -1.74 -21.75 -27.50
N GLN A 21 -1.65 -22.91 -26.85
CA GLN A 21 -1.34 -24.19 -27.50
C GLN A 21 -2.43 -24.57 -28.52
N GLU A 22 -3.70 -24.53 -28.14
CA GLU A 22 -4.81 -24.91 -29.02
C GLU A 22 -4.91 -24.00 -30.26
N PHE A 23 -4.71 -22.70 -30.06
CA PHE A 23 -4.64 -21.74 -31.16
C PHE A 23 -3.48 -22.06 -32.10
N GLN A 24 -2.29 -22.28 -31.54
CA GLN A 24 -1.10 -22.64 -32.30
C GLN A 24 -1.33 -23.92 -33.10
N ASP A 25 -1.90 -24.95 -32.47
CA ASP A 25 -2.20 -26.24 -33.10
C ASP A 25 -3.10 -26.04 -34.31
N THR A 26 -4.25 -25.40 -34.10
CA THR A 26 -5.25 -25.15 -35.13
C THR A 26 -4.68 -24.38 -36.33
N PHE A 27 -3.97 -23.28 -36.09
CA PHE A 27 -3.46 -22.44 -37.17
C PHE A 27 -2.29 -23.08 -37.91
N ALA A 28 -1.41 -23.78 -37.19
CA ALA A 28 -0.28 -24.48 -37.79
C ALA A 28 -0.75 -25.63 -38.69
N GLU A 29 -1.76 -26.39 -38.25
CA GLU A 29 -2.38 -27.46 -39.04
C GLU A 29 -3.06 -26.92 -40.31
N ILE A 30 -3.88 -25.86 -40.20
CA ILE A 30 -4.57 -25.25 -41.34
C ILE A 30 -3.58 -24.66 -42.36
N ALA A 31 -2.55 -23.96 -41.87
CA ALA A 31 -1.56 -23.35 -42.74
C ALA A 31 -0.58 -24.39 -43.32
N GLY A 32 -0.47 -25.57 -42.68
CA GLY A 32 0.48 -26.62 -43.02
C GLY A 32 1.92 -26.24 -42.66
N ILE A 33 2.12 -25.51 -41.57
CA ILE A 33 3.46 -25.09 -41.12
C ILE A 33 3.77 -25.71 -39.77
N ALA A 34 5.04 -25.75 -39.40
CA ALA A 34 5.43 -25.93 -38.02
C ALA A 34 5.16 -24.66 -37.20
N ALA A 35 4.87 -24.79 -35.91
CA ALA A 35 4.80 -23.65 -34.99
C ALA A 35 5.19 -24.03 -33.56
N ILE A 36 5.79 -23.08 -32.84
CA ILE A 36 6.13 -23.16 -31.42
C ILE A 36 6.19 -21.76 -30.82
N THR A 37 5.80 -21.62 -29.56
CA THR A 37 5.93 -20.36 -28.81
C THR A 37 7.03 -20.52 -27.76
N VAL A 38 7.89 -19.51 -27.66
CA VAL A 38 9.04 -19.49 -26.76
C VAL A 38 9.08 -18.22 -25.91
N ASP A 39 9.71 -18.30 -24.75
CA ASP A 39 10.06 -17.15 -23.90
C ASP A 39 11.23 -16.33 -24.49
N LEU A 40 11.74 -15.36 -23.73
CA LEU A 40 12.84 -14.49 -24.17
C LEU A 40 14.18 -15.21 -24.27
N GLU A 41 14.36 -16.26 -23.48
CA GLU A 41 15.53 -17.12 -23.46
C GLU A 41 15.49 -18.15 -24.61
N GLY A 42 14.32 -18.30 -25.25
CA GLY A 42 14.06 -19.26 -26.31
C GLY A 42 13.60 -20.63 -25.81
N ASN A 43 13.23 -20.74 -24.52
CA ASN A 43 12.65 -21.96 -23.98
C ASN A 43 11.20 -22.10 -24.47
N PRO A 44 10.78 -23.30 -24.89
CA PRO A 44 9.39 -23.55 -25.26
C PRO A 44 8.42 -23.28 -24.10
N VAL A 45 7.38 -22.49 -24.37
CA VAL A 45 6.20 -22.36 -23.49
C VAL A 45 5.02 -23.18 -24.00
N THR A 46 5.00 -23.50 -25.30
CA THR A 46 4.10 -24.47 -25.93
C THR A 46 4.88 -25.67 -26.44
N ARG A 47 4.17 -26.76 -26.73
CA ARG A 47 4.71 -27.92 -27.43
C ARG A 47 4.83 -27.63 -28.93
N PRO A 48 5.83 -28.20 -29.63
CA PRO A 48 5.94 -28.09 -31.07
C PRO A 48 4.71 -28.65 -31.80
N THR A 49 4.16 -27.91 -32.76
CA THR A 49 3.07 -28.37 -33.65
C THR A 49 3.61 -28.58 -35.05
N ASN A 50 3.30 -29.73 -35.66
CA ASN A 50 3.55 -30.00 -37.08
C ASN A 50 5.02 -29.80 -37.53
N PHE A 51 5.97 -30.12 -36.64
CA PHE A 51 7.38 -30.12 -36.97
C PHE A 51 7.67 -31.24 -37.97
N THR A 52 8.42 -30.91 -39.02
CA THR A 52 8.74 -31.84 -40.10
C THR A 52 9.77 -32.88 -39.65
N ASP A 53 9.70 -34.07 -40.24
CA ASP A 53 10.69 -35.14 -40.09
C ASP A 53 12.12 -34.65 -40.39
N PHE A 54 12.26 -33.84 -41.45
CA PHE A 54 13.52 -33.19 -41.81
C PHE A 54 14.10 -32.32 -40.68
N CYS A 55 13.27 -31.46 -40.08
CA CYS A 55 13.75 -30.62 -38.99
C CYS A 55 14.01 -31.41 -37.71
N MET A 56 13.18 -32.42 -37.40
CA MET A 56 13.34 -33.19 -36.16
C MET A 56 14.49 -34.18 -36.21
N ASN A 57 14.60 -34.99 -37.26
CA ASN A 57 15.56 -36.10 -37.29
C ASN A 57 16.92 -35.70 -37.85
N TYR A 58 16.98 -34.70 -38.74
CA TYR A 58 18.23 -34.32 -39.40
C TYR A 58 18.82 -33.01 -38.88
N ASN A 59 18.01 -32.06 -38.42
CA ASN A 59 18.52 -30.78 -37.94
C ASN A 59 18.55 -30.72 -36.41
N ARG A 60 17.39 -30.69 -35.74
CA ARG A 60 17.27 -30.67 -34.27
C ARG A 60 17.72 -31.97 -33.61
N GLY A 61 17.75 -33.08 -34.36
CA GLY A 61 18.18 -34.39 -33.87
C GLY A 61 19.69 -34.58 -33.74
N CYS A 62 20.51 -33.70 -34.36
CA CYS A 62 21.96 -33.71 -34.21
C CYS A 62 22.45 -32.49 -33.44
N THR A 63 23.52 -32.63 -32.63
CA THR A 63 24.00 -31.58 -31.72
C THR A 63 24.28 -30.26 -32.45
N LYS A 64 25.06 -30.32 -33.55
CA LYS A 64 25.45 -29.14 -34.34
C LYS A 64 24.27 -28.49 -35.06
N GLY A 65 23.33 -29.29 -35.56
CA GLY A 65 22.13 -28.79 -36.22
C GLY A 65 21.17 -28.14 -35.22
N ASN A 66 21.00 -28.74 -34.04
CA ASN A 66 20.16 -28.18 -32.98
C ASN A 66 20.67 -26.81 -32.49
N GLU A 67 21.97 -26.65 -32.29
CA GLU A 67 22.58 -25.35 -31.97
C GLU A 67 22.27 -24.29 -33.03
N ARG A 68 22.36 -24.66 -34.32
CA ARG A 68 22.01 -23.77 -35.44
C ARG A 68 20.50 -23.49 -35.50
N CYS A 69 19.64 -24.47 -35.25
CA CYS A 69 18.18 -24.27 -35.13
C CYS A 69 17.85 -23.24 -34.05
N MET A 70 18.36 -23.43 -32.83
CA MET A 70 18.10 -22.54 -31.70
C MET A 70 18.62 -21.12 -31.95
N LYS A 71 19.72 -21.00 -32.69
CA LYS A 71 20.23 -19.70 -33.13
C LYS A 71 19.28 -19.02 -34.13
N CYS A 72 18.83 -19.72 -35.17
CA CYS A 72 17.86 -19.19 -36.14
C CYS A 72 16.57 -18.73 -35.43
N ASP A 73 16.03 -19.55 -34.53
CA ASP A 73 14.85 -19.25 -33.73
C ASP A 73 15.01 -17.92 -32.96
N ARG A 74 16.15 -17.76 -32.27
CA ARG A 74 16.46 -16.55 -31.49
C ARG A 74 16.63 -15.33 -32.36
N GLU A 75 17.37 -15.43 -33.47
CA GLU A 75 17.60 -14.33 -34.41
C GLU A 75 16.30 -13.89 -35.08
N GLY A 76 15.47 -14.85 -35.49
CA GLY A 76 14.14 -14.59 -36.04
C GLY A 76 13.22 -13.86 -35.07
N GLY A 77 13.14 -14.34 -33.82
CA GLY A 77 12.37 -13.67 -32.76
C GLY A 77 12.89 -12.27 -32.45
N ALA A 78 14.21 -12.09 -32.35
CA ALA A 78 14.83 -10.79 -32.06
C ALA A 78 14.63 -9.78 -33.20
N GLN A 79 14.77 -10.21 -34.45
CA GLN A 79 14.52 -9.38 -35.63
C GLN A 79 13.05 -8.91 -35.67
N ALA A 80 12.13 -9.83 -35.37
CA ALA A 80 10.71 -9.52 -35.35
C ALA A 80 10.39 -8.50 -34.23
N ALA A 81 11.00 -8.66 -33.06
CA ALA A 81 10.84 -7.72 -31.94
C ALA A 81 11.43 -6.34 -32.21
N GLN A 82 12.62 -6.27 -32.81
CA GLN A 82 13.27 -5.00 -33.16
C GLN A 82 12.42 -4.17 -34.13
N THR A 83 11.76 -4.83 -35.09
CA THR A 83 10.90 -4.16 -36.07
C THR A 83 9.45 -3.99 -35.60
N GLY A 84 9.07 -4.67 -34.52
CA GLY A 84 7.70 -4.76 -34.02
C GLY A 84 6.73 -5.42 -35.01
N ARG A 85 7.24 -6.20 -35.98
CA ARG A 85 6.49 -6.85 -37.06
C ARG A 85 7.02 -8.27 -37.30
N PRO A 86 6.28 -9.16 -37.97
CA PRO A 86 6.79 -10.47 -38.36
C PRO A 86 8.06 -10.38 -39.19
N ALA A 87 9.01 -11.28 -38.93
CA ALA A 87 10.19 -11.48 -39.75
C ALA A 87 10.10 -12.85 -40.43
N VAL A 88 10.05 -12.87 -41.77
CA VAL A 88 10.14 -14.10 -42.57
C VAL A 88 11.57 -14.22 -43.10
N TYR A 89 12.21 -15.36 -42.83
CA TYR A 89 13.64 -15.57 -43.11
C TYR A 89 13.92 -17.00 -43.55
N GLU A 90 15.06 -17.19 -44.21
CA GLU A 90 15.56 -18.52 -44.53
C GLU A 90 16.39 -19.04 -43.35
N CYS A 91 16.07 -20.24 -42.85
CA CYS A 91 16.84 -20.87 -41.78
C CYS A 91 18.14 -21.48 -42.32
N HIS A 92 19.04 -21.85 -41.41
CA HIS A 92 20.33 -22.43 -41.79
C HIS A 92 20.24 -23.74 -42.61
N ALA A 93 19.09 -24.43 -42.56
CA ALA A 93 18.82 -25.67 -43.28
C ALA A 93 18.14 -25.44 -44.64
N GLY A 94 17.95 -24.18 -45.05
CA GLY A 94 17.39 -23.81 -46.35
C GLY A 94 15.86 -23.80 -46.45
N LEU A 95 15.15 -24.05 -45.33
CA LEU A 95 13.70 -23.86 -45.26
C LEU A 95 13.36 -22.42 -44.86
N MET A 96 12.16 -21.98 -45.20
CA MET A 96 11.66 -20.69 -44.76
C MET A 96 10.91 -20.81 -43.44
N ASP A 97 11.30 -19.93 -42.51
CA ASP A 97 10.73 -19.76 -41.20
C ASP A 97 10.23 -18.32 -41.02
N PHE A 98 9.49 -18.08 -39.95
CA PHE A 98 9.14 -16.77 -39.47
C PHE A 98 9.22 -16.67 -37.95
N GLY A 99 9.48 -15.47 -37.48
CA GLY A 99 9.33 -15.05 -36.09
C GLY A 99 8.25 -13.99 -35.98
N VAL A 100 7.40 -14.12 -34.97
CA VAL A 100 6.37 -13.17 -34.59
C VAL A 100 6.64 -12.73 -33.15
N PRO A 101 6.79 -11.43 -32.87
CA PRO A 101 7.10 -10.98 -31.53
C PRO A 101 5.81 -10.92 -30.70
N ILE A 102 5.89 -11.37 -29.45
CA ILE A 102 4.85 -11.14 -28.45
C ILE A 102 5.28 -9.94 -27.62
N MET A 103 4.53 -8.84 -27.72
CA MET A 103 4.91 -7.53 -27.18
C MET A 103 3.93 -7.06 -26.12
N LEU A 104 4.44 -6.56 -25.01
CA LEU A 104 3.71 -5.94 -23.91
C LEU A 104 4.18 -4.51 -23.72
N GLN A 105 3.34 -3.52 -24.04
CA GLN A 105 3.68 -2.08 -23.89
C GLN A 105 5.04 -1.70 -24.48
N GLY A 106 5.42 -2.30 -25.63
CA GLY A 106 6.69 -2.05 -26.31
C GLY A 106 7.87 -2.91 -25.85
N ARG A 107 7.71 -3.73 -24.80
CA ARG A 107 8.70 -4.74 -24.38
C ARG A 107 8.35 -6.10 -24.97
N GLN A 108 9.33 -6.81 -25.51
CA GLN A 108 9.14 -8.22 -25.90
C GLN A 108 9.00 -9.08 -24.63
N ILE A 109 8.06 -10.02 -24.64
CA ILE A 109 7.88 -11.01 -23.58
C ILE A 109 8.01 -12.46 -24.10
N GLY A 110 8.08 -12.64 -25.42
CA GLY A 110 8.33 -13.92 -26.06
C GLY A 110 8.21 -13.83 -27.58
N SER A 111 8.24 -14.98 -28.24
CA SER A 111 8.07 -15.08 -29.70
C SER A 111 7.25 -16.31 -30.08
N ILE A 112 6.40 -16.16 -31.10
CA ILE A 112 5.87 -17.30 -31.85
C ILE A 112 6.79 -17.53 -33.04
N LEU A 113 7.28 -18.75 -33.18
CA LEU A 113 8.14 -19.18 -34.27
C LEU A 113 7.37 -20.18 -35.10
N GLY A 114 7.51 -20.12 -36.42
CA GLY A 114 6.86 -21.09 -37.29
C GLY A 114 7.46 -21.15 -38.68
N GLY A 115 6.98 -22.07 -39.50
CA GLY A 115 7.47 -22.28 -40.86
C GLY A 115 7.80 -23.73 -41.15
N GLN A 116 9.09 -24.05 -41.33
CA GLN A 116 9.59 -25.30 -41.88
C GLN A 116 8.99 -25.59 -43.26
N ALA A 117 8.95 -24.54 -44.08
CA ALA A 117 8.28 -24.54 -45.37
C ALA A 117 9.27 -24.38 -46.52
N ILE A 118 9.03 -25.09 -47.61
CA ILE A 118 9.69 -24.83 -48.89
C ILE A 118 8.85 -23.82 -49.66
N THR A 119 9.44 -22.66 -49.98
CA THR A 119 8.75 -21.60 -50.74
C THR A 119 9.25 -21.39 -52.16
N SER A 120 10.33 -22.06 -52.54
CA SER A 120 10.97 -22.02 -53.85
C SER A 120 11.53 -23.39 -54.20
N ASP A 121 12.10 -23.55 -55.39
CA ASP A 121 12.79 -24.79 -55.73
C ASP A 121 13.99 -25.04 -54.82
N ILE A 122 14.23 -26.32 -54.52
CA ILE A 122 15.35 -26.75 -53.68
C ILE A 122 16.60 -26.75 -54.54
N ASP A 123 17.60 -25.99 -54.11
CA ASP A 123 18.97 -26.11 -54.61
C ASP A 123 19.61 -27.37 -54.01
N GLU A 124 19.66 -28.44 -54.80
CA GLU A 124 20.15 -29.73 -54.33
C GLU A 124 21.62 -29.69 -53.89
N GLU A 125 22.46 -28.92 -54.57
CA GLU A 125 23.87 -28.78 -54.22
C GLU A 125 24.03 -28.08 -52.87
N LYS A 126 23.24 -27.02 -52.65
CA LYS A 126 23.20 -26.29 -51.37
C LYS A 126 22.78 -27.18 -50.21
N PHE A 127 21.74 -28.00 -50.39
CA PHE A 127 21.27 -28.91 -49.34
C PHE A 127 22.25 -30.06 -49.07
N ARG A 128 22.91 -30.61 -50.10
CA ARG A 128 23.97 -31.60 -49.92
C ARG A 128 25.14 -31.05 -49.12
N ARG A 129 25.55 -29.81 -49.40
CA ARG A 129 26.58 -29.12 -48.61
C ARG A 129 26.17 -28.93 -47.15
N TYR A 130 24.92 -28.56 -46.87
CA TYR A 130 24.42 -28.45 -45.50
C TYR A 130 24.47 -29.79 -44.75
N ALA A 131 24.12 -30.89 -45.42
CA ALA A 131 24.24 -32.22 -44.84
C ALA A 131 25.69 -32.56 -44.47
N GLU A 132 26.64 -32.29 -45.36
CA GLU A 132 28.08 -32.51 -45.11
C GLU A 132 28.58 -31.66 -43.93
N GLU A 133 28.19 -30.39 -43.86
CA GLU A 133 28.54 -29.51 -42.73
C GLU A 133 28.02 -30.03 -41.38
N LEU A 134 26.86 -30.70 -41.38
CA LEU A 134 26.26 -31.31 -40.20
C LEU A 134 26.77 -32.73 -39.93
N GLY A 135 27.55 -33.32 -40.84
CA GLY A 135 28.06 -34.69 -40.74
C GLY A 135 26.99 -35.76 -41.03
N LEU A 136 26.01 -35.44 -41.87
CA LEU A 136 24.88 -36.29 -42.23
C LEU A 136 25.02 -36.83 -43.65
N ASN A 137 24.29 -37.90 -43.97
CA ASN A 137 24.23 -38.42 -45.34
C ASN A 137 23.51 -37.42 -46.28
N PRO A 138 24.16 -36.93 -47.35
CA PRO A 138 23.57 -35.93 -48.24
C PRO A 138 22.31 -36.38 -49.00
N ASP A 139 22.22 -37.65 -49.38
CA ASP A 139 21.06 -38.20 -50.11
C ASP A 139 19.84 -38.34 -49.18
N ASP A 140 20.06 -38.83 -47.96
CA ASP A 140 18.99 -38.96 -46.96
C ASP A 140 18.47 -37.57 -46.54
N TYR A 141 19.38 -36.62 -46.31
CA TYR A 141 19.05 -35.24 -45.95
C TYR A 141 18.19 -34.56 -47.04
N LEU A 142 18.61 -34.67 -48.30
CA LEU A 142 17.88 -34.11 -49.43
C LEU A 142 16.51 -34.78 -49.63
N THR A 143 16.44 -36.10 -49.45
CA THR A 143 15.18 -36.85 -49.55
C THR A 143 14.20 -36.43 -48.46
N ALA A 144 14.67 -36.25 -47.23
CA ALA A 144 13.86 -35.74 -46.13
C ALA A 144 13.42 -34.29 -46.38
N ALA A 145 14.32 -33.42 -46.85
CA ALA A 145 13.99 -32.03 -47.19
C ALA A 145 12.87 -31.95 -48.22
N LYS A 146 12.91 -32.77 -49.28
CA LYS A 146 11.89 -32.79 -50.34
C LYS A 146 10.49 -33.17 -49.86
N LYS A 147 10.35 -33.78 -48.67
CA LYS A 147 9.05 -34.11 -48.03
C LYS A 147 8.49 -32.97 -47.19
N ALA A 148 9.26 -31.92 -46.91
CA ALA A 148 8.77 -30.76 -46.17
C ALA A 148 7.65 -30.06 -46.95
N ASN A 149 6.73 -29.42 -46.23
CA ASN A 149 5.54 -28.88 -46.87
C ASN A 149 5.89 -27.70 -47.80
N ARG A 150 5.25 -27.67 -48.97
CA ARG A 150 5.44 -26.61 -49.98
C ARG A 150 4.31 -25.60 -49.89
N ILE A 151 4.66 -24.36 -49.58
CA ILE A 151 3.71 -23.23 -49.56
C ILE A 151 4.37 -22.00 -50.19
N SER A 152 3.58 -21.11 -50.80
CA SER A 152 4.15 -19.89 -51.37
C SER A 152 4.72 -18.98 -50.28
N LYS A 153 5.76 -18.20 -50.61
CA LYS A 153 6.30 -17.18 -49.70
C LYS A 153 5.23 -16.17 -49.27
N GLU A 154 4.29 -15.84 -50.17
CA GLU A 154 3.13 -15.00 -49.85
C GLU A 154 2.21 -15.64 -48.81
N LYS A 155 1.91 -16.95 -48.93
CA LYS A 155 1.11 -17.66 -47.93
C LYS A 155 1.82 -17.68 -46.58
N LEU A 156 3.14 -17.93 -46.56
CA LEU A 156 3.94 -17.92 -45.33
C LEU A 156 3.91 -16.53 -44.65
N GLN A 157 4.07 -15.45 -45.42
CA GLN A 157 3.97 -14.09 -44.90
C GLN A 157 2.57 -13.80 -44.32
N LYS A 158 1.50 -14.14 -45.04
CA LYS A 158 0.12 -13.95 -44.54
C LYS A 158 -0.15 -14.76 -43.27
N THR A 159 0.40 -15.96 -43.15
CA THR A 159 0.32 -16.75 -41.93
C THR A 159 1.05 -16.06 -40.77
N ALA A 160 2.27 -15.56 -41.01
CA ALA A 160 3.03 -14.81 -40.00
C ALA A 160 2.29 -13.54 -39.56
N ASP A 161 1.67 -12.81 -40.50
CA ASP A 161 0.86 -11.63 -40.21
C ASP A 161 -0.38 -11.97 -39.37
N ALA A 162 -1.02 -13.13 -39.62
CA ALA A 162 -2.16 -13.61 -38.84
C ALA A 162 -1.75 -13.96 -37.40
N PHE A 163 -0.64 -14.70 -37.22
CA PHE A 163 -0.07 -14.97 -35.90
C PHE A 163 0.28 -13.68 -35.16
N TYR A 164 0.78 -12.66 -35.86
CA TYR A 164 1.09 -11.38 -35.26
C TYR A 164 -0.14 -10.59 -34.82
N LEU A 165 -1.18 -10.53 -35.64
CA LEU A 165 -2.43 -9.88 -35.26
C LEU A 165 -3.04 -10.56 -34.02
N PHE A 166 -2.98 -11.88 -33.97
CA PHE A 166 -3.40 -12.66 -32.82
C PHE A 166 -2.52 -12.39 -31.59
N ALA A 167 -1.20 -12.53 -31.69
CA ALA A 167 -0.26 -12.28 -30.59
C ALA A 167 -0.43 -10.87 -30.01
N LYS A 168 -0.64 -9.87 -30.88
CA LYS A 168 -0.94 -8.50 -30.48
C LYS A 168 -2.25 -8.40 -29.70
N LYS A 169 -3.34 -8.98 -30.20
CA LYS A 169 -4.63 -8.94 -29.49
C LYS A 169 -4.67 -9.74 -28.22
N LEU A 170 -4.00 -10.89 -28.20
CA LEU A 170 -3.83 -11.66 -26.99
C LEU A 170 -3.05 -10.85 -25.95
N SER A 171 -1.94 -10.20 -26.35
CA SER A 171 -1.14 -9.35 -25.45
C SER A 171 -1.94 -8.17 -24.89
N ASP A 172 -2.73 -7.48 -25.73
CA ASP A 172 -3.65 -6.41 -25.28
C ASP A 172 -4.63 -6.95 -24.22
N MET A 173 -5.26 -8.10 -24.48
CA MET A 173 -6.24 -8.72 -23.57
C MET A 173 -5.60 -9.19 -22.26
N GLY A 174 -4.46 -9.86 -22.34
CA GLY A 174 -3.71 -10.32 -21.16
C GLY A 174 -3.28 -9.15 -20.29
N TYR A 175 -2.84 -8.04 -20.90
CA TYR A 175 -2.47 -6.83 -20.17
C TYR A 175 -3.66 -6.18 -19.46
N GLU A 176 -4.80 -6.07 -20.14
CA GLU A 176 -6.02 -5.56 -19.51
C GLU A 176 -6.45 -6.46 -18.34
N ARG A 177 -6.43 -7.78 -18.51
CA ARG A 177 -6.72 -8.74 -17.42
C ARG A 177 -5.79 -8.55 -16.24
N TYR A 178 -4.49 -8.43 -16.47
CA TYR A 178 -3.49 -8.18 -15.43
C TYR A 178 -3.77 -6.89 -14.66
N ARG A 179 -4.09 -5.80 -15.38
CA ARG A 179 -4.49 -4.52 -14.76
C ARG A 179 -5.76 -4.64 -13.92
N PHE A 180 -6.76 -5.40 -14.38
CA PHE A 180 -7.99 -5.64 -13.63
C PHE A 180 -7.73 -6.45 -12.35
N GLN A 181 -6.88 -7.47 -12.39
CA GLN A 181 -6.51 -8.24 -11.20
C GLN A 181 -5.80 -7.35 -10.17
N LYS A 182 -4.87 -6.50 -10.62
CA LYS A 182 -4.19 -5.55 -9.75
C LYS A 182 -5.15 -4.52 -9.15
N LEU A 183 -6.05 -3.97 -9.96
CA LEU A 183 -7.08 -3.04 -9.50
C LEU A 183 -8.00 -3.68 -8.46
N ARG A 184 -8.35 -4.96 -8.64
CA ARG A 184 -9.14 -5.72 -7.67
C ARG A 184 -8.43 -5.85 -6.32
N GLY A 185 -7.16 -6.27 -6.31
CA GLY A 185 -6.38 -6.36 -5.08
C GLY A 185 -6.27 -5.01 -4.36
N MET A 186 -5.98 -3.94 -5.11
CA MET A 186 -5.96 -2.57 -4.55
C MET A 186 -7.32 -2.16 -3.97
N SER A 187 -8.44 -2.56 -4.59
CA SER A 187 -9.78 -2.27 -4.10
C SER A 187 -10.09 -2.98 -2.78
N GLU A 188 -9.65 -4.23 -2.64
CA GLU A 188 -9.78 -5.01 -1.41
C GLU A 188 -8.95 -4.38 -0.28
N ASP A 189 -7.69 -3.99 -0.56
CA ASP A 189 -6.80 -3.30 0.39
C ASP A 189 -7.37 -1.96 0.88
N VAL A 190 -7.96 -1.17 -0.03
CA VAL A 190 -8.62 0.10 0.31
C VAL A 190 -9.81 -0.16 1.23
N ASN A 191 -10.63 -1.17 0.95
CA ASN A 191 -11.80 -1.48 1.77
C ASN A 191 -11.40 -1.91 3.19
N GLU A 192 -10.35 -2.73 3.32
CA GLU A 192 -9.80 -3.09 4.63
C GLU A 192 -9.27 -1.86 5.38
N SER A 193 -8.53 -0.99 4.69
CA SER A 193 -7.99 0.25 5.26
C SER A 193 -9.10 1.19 5.73
N VAL A 194 -10.17 1.36 4.96
CA VAL A 194 -11.33 2.16 5.35
C VAL A 194 -12.02 1.56 6.57
N SER A 195 -12.22 0.23 6.60
CA SER A 195 -12.81 -0.46 7.75
C SER A 195 -11.98 -0.23 9.03
N GLN A 196 -10.65 -0.30 8.93
CA GLN A 196 -9.76 -0.01 10.06
C GLN A 196 -9.85 1.46 10.51
N ALA A 197 -9.86 2.39 9.55
CA ALA A 197 -10.00 3.82 9.85
C ALA A 197 -11.35 4.14 10.52
N MET A 198 -12.44 3.51 10.09
CA MET A 198 -13.76 3.67 10.72
C MET A 198 -13.76 3.19 12.17
N ARG A 199 -13.16 2.04 12.47
CA ARG A 199 -13.00 1.56 13.87
C ARG A 199 -12.19 2.55 14.72
N ALA A 200 -11.15 3.16 14.15
CA ALA A 200 -10.36 4.17 14.84
C ALA A 200 -11.18 5.44 15.12
N MET A 201 -12.03 5.88 14.18
CA MET A 201 -12.93 7.01 14.38
C MET A 201 -13.96 6.76 15.48
N GLU A 202 -14.53 5.56 15.55
CA GLU A 202 -15.46 5.17 16.63
C GLU A 202 -14.78 5.17 18.02
N ALA A 203 -13.53 4.68 18.08
CA ALA A 203 -12.74 4.75 19.31
C ALA A 203 -12.41 6.19 19.73
N LEU A 204 -12.13 7.07 18.76
CA LEU A 204 -11.90 8.50 19.01
C LEU A 204 -13.18 9.21 19.49
N ASP A 205 -14.35 8.87 18.93
CA ASP A 205 -15.64 9.41 19.35
C ASP A 205 -15.95 9.03 20.81
N THR A 206 -15.76 7.74 21.14
CA THR A 206 -15.90 7.25 22.52
C THR A 206 -14.93 7.96 23.47
N SER A 207 -13.69 8.17 23.04
CA SER A 207 -12.68 8.89 23.83
C SER A 207 -13.08 10.36 24.06
N ALA A 208 -13.55 11.06 23.02
CA ALA A 208 -14.03 12.43 23.12
C ALA A 208 -15.21 12.55 24.10
N SER A 209 -16.18 11.63 24.04
CA SER A 209 -17.30 11.58 24.99
C SER A 209 -16.82 11.37 26.44
N ASN A 210 -15.81 10.52 26.66
CA ASN A 210 -15.25 10.30 28.00
C ASN A 210 -14.52 11.54 28.53
N VAL A 211 -13.79 12.26 27.68
CA VAL A 211 -13.13 13.51 28.07
C VAL A 211 -14.17 14.58 28.41
N ASP A 212 -15.24 14.72 27.62
CA ASP A 212 -16.34 15.65 27.93
C ASP A 212 -16.99 15.34 29.28
N LYS A 213 -17.26 14.05 29.55
CA LYS A 213 -17.79 13.62 30.85
C LYS A 213 -16.86 13.98 32.01
N ASN A 214 -15.58 13.61 31.90
CA ASN A 214 -14.57 13.94 32.92
C ASN A 214 -14.48 15.45 33.15
N GLN A 215 -14.74 16.25 32.13
CA GLN A 215 -14.70 17.69 32.25
C GLN A 215 -15.89 18.29 32.99
N ARG A 216 -17.06 17.69 32.84
CA ARG A 216 -18.24 18.05 33.64
C ARG A 216 -17.99 17.73 35.10
N GLU A 217 -17.45 16.54 35.39
CA GLU A 217 -17.07 16.12 36.75
C GLU A 217 -16.00 17.06 37.34
N LEU A 218 -14.95 17.41 36.58
CA LEU A 218 -13.93 18.37 37.03
C LEU A 218 -14.54 19.74 37.34
N SER A 219 -15.51 20.19 36.55
CA SER A 219 -16.18 21.48 36.76
C SER A 219 -17.03 21.48 38.04
N GLU A 220 -17.62 20.34 38.41
CA GLU A 220 -18.34 20.18 39.67
C GLU A 220 -17.39 20.20 40.87
N GLU A 221 -16.26 19.47 40.78
CA GLU A 221 -15.24 19.46 41.84
C GLU A 221 -14.62 20.85 42.06
N ILE A 222 -14.37 21.61 40.97
CA ILE A 222 -13.91 22.99 41.07
C ILE A 222 -14.89 23.84 41.88
N ARG A 223 -16.19 23.77 41.58
CA ARG A 223 -17.23 24.54 42.31
C ARG A 223 -17.27 24.17 43.78
N ASN A 224 -17.11 22.88 44.11
CA ASN A 224 -17.05 22.42 45.48
C ASN A 224 -15.83 23.02 46.23
N VAL A 225 -14.66 23.05 45.58
CA VAL A 225 -13.45 23.68 46.15
C VAL A 225 -13.64 25.19 46.33
N GLU A 226 -14.25 25.89 45.38
CA GLU A 226 -14.57 27.33 45.51
C GLU A 226 -15.49 27.57 46.71
N GLU A 227 -16.53 26.75 46.89
CA GLU A 227 -17.45 26.86 48.03
C GLU A 227 -16.74 26.63 49.37
N ILE A 228 -15.91 25.59 49.49
CA ILE A 228 -15.16 25.27 50.69
C ILE A 228 -14.16 26.39 51.02
N THR A 229 -13.46 26.90 50.01
CA THR A 229 -12.48 27.98 50.17
C THR A 229 -13.17 29.28 50.63
N GLY A 230 -14.36 29.58 50.10
CA GLY A 230 -15.19 30.68 50.58
C GLY A 230 -15.62 30.54 52.04
N LYS A 231 -16.03 29.33 52.47
CA LYS A 231 -16.37 29.05 53.88
C LYS A 231 -15.16 29.23 54.80
N ILE A 232 -13.98 28.73 54.41
CA ILE A 232 -12.74 28.89 55.17
C ILE A 232 -12.38 30.36 55.30
N HIS A 233 -12.50 31.14 54.23
CA HIS A 233 -12.27 32.58 54.27
C HIS A 233 -13.12 33.26 55.35
N GLY A 234 -14.43 32.97 55.40
CA GLY A 234 -15.33 33.48 56.44
C GLY A 234 -14.92 33.09 57.87
N PHE A 235 -14.48 31.83 58.08
CA PHE A 235 -13.96 31.40 59.39
C PHE A 235 -12.67 32.12 59.77
N THR A 236 -11.75 32.32 58.83
CA THR A 236 -10.49 33.04 59.11
C THR A 236 -10.74 34.49 59.50
N GLU A 237 -11.72 35.15 58.88
CA GLU A 237 -12.11 36.52 59.23
C GLU A 237 -12.71 36.60 60.64
N LEU A 238 -13.55 35.62 61.01
CA LEU A 238 -14.09 35.50 62.37
C LEU A 238 -12.95 35.31 63.40
N ILE A 239 -12.01 34.40 63.15
CA ILE A 239 -10.88 34.14 64.06
C ILE A 239 -10.00 35.39 64.17
N LYS A 240 -9.77 36.13 63.08
CA LYS A 240 -9.04 37.41 63.10
C LYS A 240 -9.69 38.41 64.04
N ASN A 241 -11.02 38.52 63.98
CA ASN A 241 -11.79 39.40 64.84
C ASN A 241 -11.74 38.97 66.31
N ILE A 242 -11.84 37.66 66.59
CA ILE A 242 -11.69 37.10 67.94
C ILE A 242 -10.29 37.41 68.48
N ALA A 243 -9.24 37.12 67.73
CA ALA A 243 -7.87 37.38 68.13
C ALA A 243 -7.62 38.88 68.43
N LYS A 244 -8.18 39.78 67.61
CA LYS A 244 -8.14 41.23 67.86
C LYS A 244 -8.85 41.62 69.17
N GLN A 245 -10.03 41.06 69.43
CA GLN A 245 -10.78 41.31 70.68
C GLN A 245 -10.05 40.74 71.90
N THR A 246 -9.54 39.51 71.81
CA THR A 246 -8.76 38.87 72.89
C THR A 246 -7.49 39.65 73.20
N ARG A 247 -6.81 40.20 72.18
CA ARG A 247 -5.66 41.08 72.38
C ARG A 247 -6.03 42.36 73.14
N LEU A 248 -7.17 42.96 72.82
CA LEU A 248 -7.69 44.13 73.55
C LEU A 248 -8.06 43.79 75.00
N LEU A 249 -8.69 42.64 75.23
CA LEU A 249 -9.02 42.15 76.57
C LEU A 249 -7.76 41.88 77.41
N GLY A 250 -6.76 41.21 76.82
CA GLY A 250 -5.46 40.97 77.44
C GLY A 250 -4.76 42.28 77.80
N LEU A 251 -4.75 43.26 76.89
CA LEU A 251 -4.19 44.59 77.14
C LEU A 251 -4.89 45.30 78.31
N ASN A 252 -6.22 45.30 78.33
CA ASN A 252 -6.99 45.91 79.42
C ASN A 252 -6.71 45.22 80.77
N ALA A 253 -6.60 43.88 80.77
CA ALA A 253 -6.25 43.11 81.96
C ALA A 253 -4.81 43.40 82.44
N SER A 254 -3.85 43.55 81.53
CA SER A 254 -2.47 43.94 81.87
C SER A 254 -2.40 45.33 82.49
N ILE A 255 -3.20 46.29 81.99
CA ILE A 255 -3.30 47.65 82.56
C ILE A 255 -3.86 47.59 83.99
N GLU A 256 -4.94 46.84 84.22
CA GLU A 256 -5.57 46.76 85.53
C GLU A 256 -4.69 45.99 86.55
N ALA A 257 -3.98 44.96 86.08
CA ALA A 257 -2.98 44.25 86.87
C ALA A 257 -1.81 45.16 87.30
N ALA A 258 -1.31 46.00 86.40
CA ALA A 258 -0.30 47.00 86.74
C ALA A 258 -0.83 48.03 87.76
N ARG A 259 -2.11 48.41 87.65
CA ARG A 259 -2.78 49.35 88.55
C ARG A 259 -2.94 48.80 89.97
N ALA A 260 -3.14 47.49 90.12
CA ALA A 260 -3.21 46.79 91.41
C ALA A 260 -1.83 46.58 92.08
N GLY A 261 -0.72 46.98 91.45
CA GLY A 261 0.63 46.91 92.01
C GLY A 261 1.05 45.49 92.38
N ALA A 262 1.57 45.30 93.60
CA ALA A 262 2.06 43.99 94.06
C ALA A 262 0.98 42.90 94.09
N ALA A 263 -0.28 43.26 94.32
CA ALA A 263 -1.40 42.31 94.34
C ALA A 263 -1.83 41.84 92.94
N GLY A 264 -1.49 42.62 91.90
CA GLY A 264 -1.83 42.31 90.50
C GLY A 264 -0.71 41.61 89.72
N ALA A 265 0.49 41.47 90.27
CA ALA A 265 1.66 40.98 89.55
C ALA A 265 1.44 39.61 88.86
N GLY A 266 0.78 38.66 89.54
CA GLY A 266 0.44 37.35 88.95
C GLY A 266 -0.56 37.44 87.80
N PHE A 267 -1.56 38.32 87.90
CA PHE A 267 -2.52 38.56 86.81
C PHE A 267 -1.89 39.28 85.61
N GLY A 268 -0.88 40.11 85.84
CA GLY A 268 -0.13 40.80 84.79
C GLY A 268 0.58 39.83 83.85
N VAL A 269 1.22 38.80 84.41
CA VAL A 269 1.89 37.73 83.63
C VAL A 269 0.88 36.97 82.76
N VAL A 270 -0.27 36.59 83.33
CA VAL A 270 -1.32 35.88 82.57
C VAL A 270 -1.87 36.76 81.44
N ALA A 271 -2.11 38.04 81.69
CA ALA A 271 -2.62 38.97 80.70
C ALA A 271 -1.64 39.21 79.54
N GLU A 272 -0.34 39.28 79.82
CA GLU A 272 0.70 39.37 78.78
C GLU A 272 0.72 38.10 77.91
N GLU A 273 0.59 36.93 78.53
CA GLU A 273 0.57 35.65 77.81
C GLU A 273 -0.67 35.51 76.91
N ILE A 274 -1.85 35.98 77.38
CA ILE A 274 -3.06 36.07 76.55
C ILE A 274 -2.83 37.00 75.35
N GLY A 275 -2.15 38.13 75.53
CA GLY A 275 -1.79 39.05 74.45
C GLY A 275 -0.86 38.43 73.41
N LYS A 276 0.14 37.65 73.85
CA LYS A 276 1.04 36.88 72.97
C LYS A 276 0.27 35.82 72.17
N LEU A 277 -0.60 35.04 72.83
CA LEU A 277 -1.45 34.05 72.18
C LEU A 277 -2.38 34.67 71.11
N ALA A 278 -2.99 35.81 71.43
CA ALA A 278 -3.85 36.53 70.50
C ALA A 278 -3.08 37.07 69.28
N THR A 279 -1.84 37.51 69.48
CA THR A 279 -0.95 37.95 68.38
C THR A 279 -0.55 36.77 67.49
N SER A 280 -0.09 35.68 68.09
CA SER A 280 0.25 34.45 67.37
C SER A 280 -0.94 33.87 66.60
N SER A 281 -2.16 33.95 67.16
CA SER A 281 -3.39 33.57 66.47
C SER A 281 -3.67 34.45 65.25
N SER A 282 -3.43 35.76 65.34
CA SER A 282 -3.57 36.70 64.22
C SER A 282 -2.57 36.40 63.09
N GLU A 283 -1.30 36.14 63.43
CA GLU A 283 -0.27 35.75 62.47
C GLU A 283 -0.61 34.42 61.78
N THR A 284 -1.14 33.44 62.55
CA THR A 284 -1.59 32.17 61.98
C THR A 284 -2.72 32.36 60.97
N VAL A 285 -3.67 33.25 61.28
CA VAL A 285 -4.76 33.59 60.35
C VAL A 285 -4.23 34.24 59.08
N GLU A 286 -3.24 35.14 59.16
CA GLU A 286 -2.62 35.75 57.97
C GLU A 286 -1.96 34.69 57.07
N ASN A 287 -1.28 33.71 57.65
CA ASN A 287 -0.72 32.59 56.89
C ASN A 287 -1.82 31.75 56.20
N ILE A 288 -2.94 31.48 56.89
CA ILE A 288 -4.08 30.77 56.27
C ILE A 288 -4.65 31.58 55.09
N GLN A 289 -4.79 32.90 55.24
CA GLN A 289 -5.27 33.78 54.17
C GLN A 289 -4.35 33.77 52.94
N GLN A 290 -3.03 33.68 53.14
CA GLN A 290 -2.08 33.50 52.03
C GLN A 290 -2.26 32.16 51.33
N PHE A 291 -2.42 31.05 52.08
CA PHE A 291 -2.69 29.75 51.48
C PHE A 291 -4.02 29.72 50.71
N MET A 292 -5.07 30.37 51.22
CA MET A 292 -6.35 30.48 50.52
C MET A 292 -6.22 31.25 49.20
N SER A 293 -5.42 32.32 49.18
CA SER A 293 -5.16 33.09 47.96
C SER A 293 -4.45 32.23 46.90
N ALA A 294 -3.45 31.44 47.32
CA ALA A 294 -2.76 30.51 46.42
C ALA A 294 -3.68 29.41 45.88
N ILE A 295 -4.61 28.90 46.70
CA ILE A 295 -5.63 27.92 46.28
C ILE A 295 -6.55 28.56 45.22
N ASN A 296 -7.06 29.76 45.46
CA ASN A 296 -7.92 30.46 44.51
C ASN A 296 -7.24 30.68 43.16
N GLU A 297 -5.97 31.12 43.16
CA GLU A 297 -5.20 31.28 41.92
C GLU A 297 -5.02 29.94 41.18
N SER A 298 -4.79 28.85 41.91
CA SER A 298 -4.68 27.50 41.32
C SER A 298 -6.01 27.03 40.73
N VAL A 299 -7.13 27.32 41.39
CA VAL A 299 -8.48 27.01 40.91
C VAL A 299 -8.78 27.77 39.63
N GLU A 300 -8.52 29.09 39.58
CA GLU A 300 -8.73 29.92 38.40
C GLU A 300 -7.94 29.39 37.19
N LYS A 301 -6.67 29.04 37.38
CA LYS A 301 -5.84 28.41 36.35
C LYS A 301 -6.43 27.08 35.87
N THR A 302 -7.01 26.30 36.77
CA THR A 302 -7.64 25.01 36.45
C THR A 302 -8.93 25.21 35.64
N VAL A 303 -9.74 26.23 35.96
CA VAL A 303 -10.94 26.61 35.19
C VAL A 303 -10.57 26.97 33.76
N ILE A 304 -9.53 27.79 33.55
CA ILE A 304 -9.08 28.19 32.21
C ILE A 304 -8.64 26.96 31.41
N LYS A 305 -7.81 26.10 31.99
CA LYS A 305 -7.39 24.84 31.35
C LYS A 305 -8.59 23.94 31.02
N SER A 306 -9.56 23.87 31.92
CA SER A 306 -10.79 23.09 31.72
C SER A 306 -11.57 23.60 30.50
N LYS A 307 -11.83 24.89 30.41
CA LYS A 307 -12.52 25.49 29.25
C LYS A 307 -11.78 25.24 27.93
N ASN A 308 -10.45 25.36 27.92
CA ASN A 308 -9.66 25.10 26.73
C ASN A 308 -9.78 23.64 26.27
N THR A 309 -9.72 22.68 27.20
CA THR A 309 -9.92 21.26 26.87
C THR A 309 -11.32 20.98 26.34
N SER A 310 -12.37 21.61 26.88
CA SER A 310 -13.74 21.48 26.32
C SER A 310 -13.82 21.96 24.86
N ALA A 311 -13.22 23.11 24.55
CA ALA A 311 -13.20 23.64 23.18
C ALA A 311 -12.46 22.70 22.22
N ILE A 312 -11.34 22.11 22.66
CA ILE A 312 -10.59 21.12 21.88
C ILE A 312 -11.44 19.88 21.60
N VAL A 313 -12.19 19.38 22.59
CA VAL A 313 -13.08 18.22 22.43
C VAL A 313 -14.20 18.52 21.43
N GLU A 314 -14.81 19.71 21.47
CA GLU A 314 -15.83 20.10 20.49
C GLU A 314 -15.30 20.10 19.06
N ASP A 315 -14.10 20.66 18.84
CA ASP A 315 -13.48 20.69 17.52
C ASP A 315 -13.02 19.30 17.07
N GLN A 316 -12.55 18.46 17.99
CA GLN A 316 -12.22 17.06 17.73
C GLN A 316 -13.46 16.28 17.25
N THR A 317 -14.62 16.45 17.89
CA THR A 317 -15.88 15.79 17.49
C THR A 317 -16.31 16.19 16.08
N LYS A 318 -16.19 17.48 15.71
CA LYS A 318 -16.46 17.92 14.33
C LYS A 318 -15.52 17.23 13.33
N ALA A 319 -14.22 17.19 13.64
CA ALA A 319 -13.23 16.56 12.78
C ALA A 319 -13.49 15.05 12.60
N ILE A 320 -13.94 14.36 13.64
CA ILE A 320 -14.32 12.93 13.57
C ILE A 320 -15.51 12.75 12.62
N ILE A 321 -16.55 13.59 12.71
CA ILE A 321 -17.72 13.53 11.83
C ILE A 321 -17.32 13.75 10.37
N ASP A 322 -16.54 14.80 10.08
CA ASP A 322 -16.09 15.12 8.73
C ASP A 322 -15.19 14.03 8.14
N THR A 323 -14.32 13.44 8.96
CA THR A 323 -13.46 12.33 8.54
C THR A 323 -14.28 11.07 8.27
N THR A 324 -15.25 10.76 9.12
CA THR A 324 -16.15 9.61 8.94
C THR A 324 -16.96 9.73 7.64
N LYS A 325 -17.47 10.93 7.33
CA LYS A 325 -18.14 11.20 6.05
C LYS A 325 -17.21 11.00 4.86
N SER A 326 -15.97 11.48 4.96
CA SER A 326 -14.97 11.33 3.91
C SER A 326 -14.61 9.86 3.68
N LEU A 327 -14.46 9.07 4.75
CA LEU A 327 -14.24 7.63 4.68
C LEU A 327 -15.41 6.89 4.02
N GLY A 328 -16.66 7.31 4.28
CA GLY A 328 -17.83 6.78 3.57
C GLY A 328 -17.72 6.96 2.06
N GLY A 329 -17.32 8.15 1.59
CA GLY A 329 -17.08 8.39 0.16
C GLY A 329 -15.96 7.53 -0.43
N VAL A 330 -14.90 7.24 0.34
CA VAL A 330 -13.83 6.32 -0.12
C VAL A 330 -14.34 4.88 -0.18
N ALA A 331 -15.15 4.44 0.78
CA ALA A 331 -15.79 3.12 0.76
C ALA A 331 -16.68 2.95 -0.48
N ASP A 332 -17.47 3.96 -0.84
CA ASP A 332 -18.33 3.93 -2.03
C ASP A 332 -17.51 3.75 -3.31
N VAL A 333 -16.39 4.47 -3.43
CA VAL A 333 -15.46 4.33 -4.58
C VAL A 333 -14.83 2.94 -4.60
N ALA A 334 -14.40 2.42 -3.46
CA ALA A 334 -13.84 1.07 -3.37
C ALA A 334 -14.88 0.01 -3.76
N HIS A 335 -16.13 0.13 -3.30
CA HIS A 335 -17.22 -0.76 -3.73
C HIS A 335 -17.49 -0.68 -5.23
N TYR A 336 -17.51 0.52 -5.80
CA TYR A 336 -17.68 0.69 -7.24
C TYR A 336 -16.56 0.01 -8.05
N LEU A 337 -15.30 0.15 -7.63
CA LEU A 337 -14.15 -0.51 -8.27
C LEU A 337 -14.22 -2.03 -8.12
N TYR A 338 -14.64 -2.52 -6.96
CA TYR A 338 -14.86 -3.94 -6.71
C TYR A 338 -15.91 -4.50 -7.68
N ASP A 339 -17.06 -3.85 -7.81
CA ASP A 339 -18.13 -4.29 -8.72
C ASP A 339 -17.68 -4.28 -10.19
N MET A 340 -16.94 -3.26 -10.61
CA MET A 340 -16.37 -3.17 -11.96
C MET A 340 -15.39 -4.30 -12.29
N THR A 341 -14.71 -4.85 -11.28
CA THR A 341 -13.72 -5.92 -11.46
C THR A 341 -14.32 -7.33 -11.34
N HIS A 342 -15.55 -7.46 -10.82
CA HIS A 342 -16.23 -8.74 -10.59
C HIS A 342 -17.40 -9.01 -11.53
N ASN A 343 -18.07 -7.98 -12.04
CA ASN A 343 -19.18 -8.13 -12.98
C ASN A 343 -18.67 -8.08 -14.43
N ARG A 344 -18.24 -9.22 -14.97
CA ARG A 344 -18.16 -9.49 -16.41
C ARG A 344 -18.63 -10.89 -16.76
#